data_AF-G0ACL3-F1
#
_entry.id   AF-G0ACL3-F1
#
_cell.length_a   1.000
_cell.length_b   1.000
_cell.length_c   1.000
_cell.angle_alpha   90.00
_cell.angle_beta   90.00
_cell.angle_gamma   90.00
#
_symmetry.space_group_name_H-M   'P 1'
#
loop_
_entity.id
_entity.type
_entity.pdbx_description
1 polymer ?
#
loop_
_entity_poly.entity_id
_entity_poly.type
_entity_poly.pdbx_seq_one_letter_code
_entity_poly.pdbx_strand_id
1 'polypeptide(L)'
;MPQRLLRLCGGVASMTSQRQAGGDSDNPGGNFKGGLKGNILTPQGWISGVLRFDDGHITAIDGAEVDPDHNSDPYILPGFIDLHVHGGGGKDIMDGGDAVYVISAIHARHGTTSMLATTMTSPLSDLEQALEACGHACRQRRAGTARVLGVHLEGPYINPGKLGAQPDFAQEATLQKVARLSAMAPVKLITVAPEIAGHLDVVRTLSESGMRVQIGHTLGSYEDGVQALEHGASGFTHLFNAMTGFQARAPGMVGAALAHARYSELIPDLLHVHPGAIKTALRAIPRLY
;
A
#
# COMPACT_ATOMS: atom_id res chain seq x y z
N MET A 1 -27.90 -1.73 -7.89
CA MET A 1 -26.82 -2.22 -7.00
C MET A 1 -25.62 -1.30 -7.14
N PRO A 2 -25.44 -0.32 -6.23
CA PRO A 2 -24.21 -0.28 -5.42
C PRO A 2 -24.44 0.37 -4.04
N GLN A 3 -24.53 -0.44 -2.97
CA GLN A 3 -24.49 0.03 -1.58
C GLN A 3 -23.63 -0.86 -0.65
N ARG A 4 -22.98 -1.91 -1.18
CA ARG A 4 -22.47 -3.01 -0.35
C ARG A 4 -21.01 -2.89 0.13
N LEU A 5 -20.29 -1.80 -0.15
CA LEU A 5 -18.86 -1.71 0.22
C LEU A 5 -18.57 -1.02 1.59
N LEU A 6 -19.57 -0.46 2.29
CA LEU A 6 -19.34 0.39 3.47
C LEU A 6 -19.62 -0.27 4.85
N ARG A 7 -19.80 -1.59 4.93
CA ARG A 7 -20.14 -2.30 6.19
C ARG A 7 -19.08 -3.27 6.72
N LEU A 8 -17.80 -3.12 6.33
CA LEU A 8 -16.74 -4.04 6.76
C LEU A 8 -15.94 -3.58 7.99
N CYS A 9 -16.21 -2.40 8.56
CA CYS A 9 -15.57 -1.95 9.81
C CYS A 9 -16.51 -2.12 11.00
N GLY A 10 -16.59 -3.33 11.55
CA GLY A 10 -17.40 -3.59 12.74
C GLY A 10 -17.34 -5.03 13.21
N GLY A 11 -16.25 -5.40 13.87
CA GLY A 11 -16.15 -6.66 14.61
C GLY A 11 -14.99 -7.55 14.20
N VAL A 12 -13.77 -7.17 14.58
CA VAL A 12 -12.67 -8.15 14.65
C VAL A 12 -12.90 -8.97 15.92
N ALA A 13 -13.62 -10.08 15.80
CA ALA A 13 -13.66 -11.08 16.84
C ALA A 13 -12.31 -11.81 16.83
N SER A 14 -11.51 -11.58 17.87
CA SER A 14 -10.32 -12.38 18.19
C SER A 14 -10.74 -13.84 18.38
N MET A 15 -10.59 -14.67 17.35
CA MET A 15 -10.67 -16.12 17.53
C MET A 15 -9.39 -16.62 18.19
N THR A 16 -9.49 -16.86 19.49
CA THR A 16 -8.60 -17.79 20.20
C THR A 16 -8.72 -19.15 19.54
N SER A 17 -7.64 -19.62 18.91
CA SER A 17 -7.59 -20.92 18.26
C SER A 17 -7.93 -22.02 19.26
N GLN A 18 -8.97 -22.81 19.00
CA GLN A 18 -9.03 -24.16 19.53
C GLN A 18 -7.93 -24.97 18.84
N ARG A 19 -6.73 -24.98 19.43
CA ARG A 19 -5.70 -25.95 19.11
C ARG A 19 -6.22 -27.33 19.55
N GLN A 20 -6.57 -28.18 18.60
CA GLN A 20 -6.60 -29.62 18.89
C GLN A 20 -5.15 -30.04 19.17
N ALA A 21 -4.93 -30.58 20.36
CA ALA A 21 -3.64 -31.00 20.86
C ALA A 21 -3.06 -32.12 19.97
N GLY A 22 -1.89 -31.85 19.40
CA GLY A 22 -1.09 -32.82 18.66
C GLY A 22 0.36 -32.35 18.57
N GLY A 23 1.15 -32.71 19.58
CA GLY A 23 2.62 -32.79 19.59
C GLY A 23 3.42 -31.59 19.07
N ASP A 24 3.81 -30.69 19.97
CA ASP A 24 4.93 -29.76 19.72
C ASP A 24 6.25 -30.54 19.72
N SER A 25 6.91 -30.57 18.58
CA SER A 25 8.36 -30.76 18.48
C SER A 25 8.92 -29.61 17.64
N ASP A 26 9.77 -28.78 18.27
CA ASP A 26 10.62 -27.79 17.62
C ASP A 26 11.37 -28.45 16.45
N ASN A 27 10.90 -28.21 15.23
CA ASN A 27 11.61 -28.55 14.02
C ASN A 27 11.60 -27.31 13.11
N PRO A 28 12.74 -26.64 12.89
CA PRO A 28 12.81 -25.40 12.10
C PRO A 28 12.61 -25.62 10.58
N GLY A 29 12.16 -26.82 10.17
CA GLY A 29 11.87 -27.19 8.77
C GLY A 29 10.63 -28.08 8.60
N GLY A 30 9.61 -27.96 9.46
CA GLY A 30 8.37 -28.73 9.31
C GLY A 30 7.41 -28.16 8.25
N ASN A 31 7.05 -28.95 7.24
CA ASN A 31 6.00 -28.62 6.25
C ASN A 31 4.72 -28.17 6.97
N PHE A 32 4.34 -26.90 6.79
CA PHE A 32 3.06 -26.36 7.27
C PHE A 32 1.90 -26.88 6.40
N LYS A 33 1.40 -28.06 6.72
CA LYS A 33 0.19 -28.63 6.10
C LYS A 33 -1.03 -28.32 6.95
N GLY A 34 -2.06 -27.75 6.35
CA GLY A 34 -3.27 -27.38 7.07
C GLY A 34 -4.49 -27.18 6.18
N GLY A 35 -5.63 -26.91 6.83
CA GLY A 35 -6.89 -26.59 6.18
C GLY A 35 -7.64 -25.52 6.95
N LEU A 36 -8.13 -24.49 6.25
CA LEU A 36 -9.03 -23.48 6.80
C LEU A 36 -10.43 -23.74 6.24
N LYS A 37 -11.46 -23.74 7.09
CA LYS A 37 -12.85 -23.87 6.67
C LYS A 37 -13.58 -22.54 6.82
N GLY A 38 -14.34 -22.13 5.80
CA GLY A 38 -15.13 -20.91 5.86
C GLY A 38 -15.66 -20.45 4.50
N ASN A 39 -16.09 -19.18 4.45
CA ASN A 39 -16.43 -18.46 3.23
C ASN A 39 -15.16 -17.88 2.59
N ILE A 40 -14.70 -18.50 1.51
CA ILE A 40 -13.43 -18.20 0.85
C ILE A 40 -13.69 -17.25 -0.32
N LEU A 41 -13.07 -16.06 -0.31
CA LEU A 41 -13.12 -15.13 -1.44
C LEU A 41 -12.10 -15.54 -2.50
N THR A 42 -12.57 -15.80 -3.72
CA THR A 42 -11.74 -16.07 -4.90
C THR A 42 -11.99 -15.02 -5.98
N PRO A 43 -11.15 -14.95 -7.03
CA PRO A 43 -11.41 -14.07 -8.17
C PRO A 43 -12.73 -14.36 -8.89
N GLN A 44 -13.28 -15.57 -8.74
CA GLN A 44 -14.54 -16.02 -9.37
C GLN A 44 -15.77 -15.80 -8.48
N GLY A 45 -15.59 -15.48 -7.20
CA GLY A 45 -16.68 -15.34 -6.24
C GLY A 45 -16.42 -16.06 -4.92
N TRP A 46 -17.48 -16.21 -4.13
CA TRP A 46 -17.44 -16.80 -2.80
C TRP A 46 -17.66 -18.32 -2.84
N ILE A 47 -16.84 -19.06 -2.09
CA ILE A 47 -16.95 -20.52 -1.94
C ILE A 47 -17.09 -20.84 -0.45
N SER A 48 -18.13 -21.56 -0.05
CA SER A 48 -18.18 -22.19 1.28
C SER A 48 -17.47 -23.53 1.20
N GLY A 49 -16.38 -23.69 1.96
CA GLY A 49 -15.53 -24.86 1.79
C GLY A 49 -14.27 -24.88 2.62
N VAL A 50 -13.27 -25.61 2.13
CA VAL A 50 -11.97 -25.81 2.77
C VAL A 50 -10.85 -25.36 1.84
N LEU A 51 -10.03 -24.41 2.32
CA LEU A 51 -8.78 -24.01 1.69
C LEU A 51 -7.66 -24.89 2.27
N ARG A 52 -7.02 -25.68 1.42
CA ARG A 52 -5.88 -26.53 1.78
C ARG A 52 -4.58 -25.85 1.41
N PHE A 53 -3.59 -25.98 2.28
CA PHE A 53 -2.26 -25.46 2.03
C PHE A 53 -1.20 -26.42 2.53
N ASP A 54 -0.05 -26.39 1.87
CA ASP A 54 1.16 -27.13 2.22
C ASP A 54 2.37 -26.22 1.95
N ASP A 55 3.29 -26.17 2.91
CA ASP A 55 4.51 -25.36 2.85
C ASP A 55 4.27 -23.88 2.42
N GLY A 56 3.21 -23.26 2.94
CA GLY A 56 2.87 -21.87 2.62
C GLY A 56 2.24 -21.65 1.23
N HIS A 57 1.97 -22.72 0.49
CA HIS A 57 1.29 -22.68 -0.80
C HIS A 57 -0.15 -23.21 -0.69
N ILE A 58 -1.10 -22.52 -1.31
CA ILE A 58 -2.46 -23.04 -1.47
C ILE A 58 -2.41 -24.21 -2.47
N THR A 59 -2.90 -25.38 -2.06
CA THR A 59 -2.88 -26.60 -2.86
C THR A 59 -4.23 -26.97 -3.44
N ALA A 60 -5.32 -26.61 -2.77
CA ALA A 60 -6.68 -26.80 -3.26
C ALA A 60 -7.67 -25.87 -2.55
N ILE A 61 -8.78 -25.59 -3.23
CA ILE A 61 -9.97 -24.98 -2.64
C ILE A 61 -11.15 -25.89 -3.02
N ASP A 62 -11.67 -26.61 -2.03
CA ASP A 62 -12.81 -27.51 -2.20
C ASP A 62 -14.06 -26.86 -1.61
N GLY A 63 -15.18 -26.86 -2.33
CA GLY A 63 -16.42 -26.31 -1.80
C GLY A 63 -17.49 -26.07 -2.87
N ALA A 64 -18.51 -25.30 -2.50
CA ALA A 64 -19.57 -24.87 -3.40
C ALA A 64 -19.74 -23.34 -3.36
N GLU A 65 -20.23 -22.77 -4.45
CA GLU A 65 -20.60 -21.35 -4.50
C GLU A 65 -21.59 -21.01 -3.39
N VAL A 66 -21.40 -19.86 -2.76
CA VAL A 66 -22.22 -19.43 -1.62
C VAL A 66 -22.45 -17.92 -1.67
N ASP A 67 -23.58 -17.47 -1.13
CA ASP A 67 -23.72 -16.10 -0.66
C ASP A 67 -23.37 -16.08 0.84
N PRO A 68 -22.25 -15.45 1.25
CA PRO A 68 -21.84 -15.48 2.65
C PRO A 68 -22.80 -14.73 3.58
N ASP A 69 -23.70 -13.89 3.06
CA ASP A 69 -24.75 -13.24 3.87
C ASP A 69 -25.79 -14.25 4.41
N HIS A 70 -25.84 -15.46 3.84
CA HIS A 70 -26.81 -16.49 4.21
C HIS A 70 -26.27 -17.54 5.21
N ASN A 71 -25.05 -17.35 5.74
CA ASN A 71 -24.50 -18.22 6.78
C ASN A 71 -23.62 -17.45 7.76
N SER A 72 -23.07 -18.14 8.76
CA SER A 72 -22.22 -17.54 9.80
C SER A 72 -20.80 -18.10 9.83
N ASP A 73 -20.36 -18.76 8.75
CA ASP A 73 -18.99 -19.27 8.64
C ASP A 73 -18.00 -18.10 8.51
N PRO A 74 -16.77 -18.25 9.02
CA PRO A 74 -15.78 -17.18 8.98
C PRO A 74 -15.36 -16.83 7.55
N TYR A 75 -15.00 -15.56 7.34
CA TYR A 75 -14.41 -15.11 6.09
C TYR A 75 -12.94 -15.52 5.97
N ILE A 76 -12.58 -16.04 4.81
CA ILE A 76 -11.19 -16.31 4.41
C ILE A 76 -10.91 -15.44 3.19
N LEU A 77 -10.11 -14.40 3.39
CA LEU A 77 -9.74 -13.43 2.36
C LEU A 77 -8.29 -13.64 1.93
N PRO A 78 -7.91 -13.27 0.70
CA PRO A 78 -6.52 -13.00 0.38
C PRO A 78 -5.95 -11.99 1.38
N GLY A 79 -4.75 -12.24 1.87
CA GLY A 79 -4.08 -11.32 2.77
C GLY A 79 -3.90 -9.94 2.12
N PHE A 80 -4.14 -8.86 2.88
CA PHE A 80 -4.07 -7.52 2.33
C PHE A 80 -2.62 -7.13 1.97
N ILE A 81 -2.51 -6.27 0.97
CA ILE A 81 -1.26 -5.68 0.52
C ILE A 81 -1.37 -4.18 0.74
N ASP A 82 -0.58 -3.65 1.66
CA ASP A 82 -0.59 -2.21 1.97
C ASP A 82 0.64 -1.53 1.35
N LEU A 83 0.42 -0.67 0.37
CA LEU A 83 1.49 -0.04 -0.40
C LEU A 83 1.96 1.30 0.21
N HIS A 84 1.35 1.73 1.31
CA HIS A 84 1.60 3.04 1.89
C HIS A 84 1.52 3.01 3.42
N VAL A 85 2.63 2.62 4.08
CA VAL A 85 2.71 2.47 5.53
C VAL A 85 3.92 3.19 6.13
N HIS A 86 3.67 4.31 6.80
CA HIS A 86 4.70 5.01 7.58
C HIS A 86 4.97 4.40 8.94
N GLY A 87 3.97 3.81 9.60
CA GLY A 87 4.09 3.48 11.01
C GLY A 87 3.04 2.50 11.55
N GLY A 88 3.17 2.22 12.84
CA GLY A 88 2.31 1.29 13.57
C GLY A 88 2.98 0.79 14.85
N GLY A 89 2.17 0.50 15.87
CA GLY A 89 2.69 -0.07 17.13
C GLY A 89 3.60 0.89 17.90
N GLY A 90 3.39 2.21 17.76
CA GLY A 90 4.19 3.24 18.40
C GLY A 90 5.56 3.49 17.76
N LYS A 91 5.76 3.01 16.53
CA LYS A 91 6.97 3.19 15.73
C LYS A 91 6.67 3.80 14.37
N ASP A 92 7.66 4.51 13.84
CA ASP A 92 7.70 5.06 12.48
C ASP A 92 8.83 4.39 11.68
N ILE A 93 8.68 4.20 10.38
CA ILE A 93 9.72 3.66 9.50
C ILE A 93 11.00 4.51 9.58
N MET A 94 10.85 5.82 9.77
CA MET A 94 11.96 6.75 9.91
C MET A 94 12.75 6.59 11.22
N ASP A 95 12.23 5.86 12.22
CA ASP A 95 12.99 5.50 13.43
C ASP A 95 14.17 4.54 13.13
N GLY A 96 14.17 3.89 11.95
CA GLY A 96 15.19 2.92 11.55
C GLY A 96 15.27 1.68 12.45
N GLY A 97 16.40 0.97 12.37
CA GLY A 97 16.69 -0.20 13.22
C GLY A 97 15.59 -1.27 13.18
N ASP A 98 15.00 -1.59 14.34
CA ASP A 98 13.96 -2.62 14.48
C ASP A 98 12.53 -2.11 14.20
N ALA A 99 12.33 -0.82 13.93
CA ALA A 99 11.00 -0.22 13.79
C ALA A 99 10.13 -0.92 12.74
N VAL A 100 10.71 -1.20 11.56
CA VAL A 100 10.04 -1.91 10.46
C VAL A 100 9.47 -3.28 10.88
N TYR A 101 10.11 -3.98 11.83
CA TYR A 101 9.63 -5.28 12.32
C TYR A 101 8.47 -5.12 13.30
N VAL A 102 8.49 -4.09 14.16
CA VAL A 102 7.37 -3.76 15.06
C VAL A 102 6.14 -3.38 14.22
N ILE A 103 6.34 -2.54 13.21
CA ILE A 103 5.30 -2.06 12.31
C ILE A 103 4.72 -3.24 11.51
N SER A 104 5.55 -4.04 10.85
CA SER A 104 5.06 -5.18 10.07
C SER A 104 4.39 -6.26 10.93
N ALA A 105 4.76 -6.43 12.21
CA ALA A 105 4.07 -7.30 13.14
C ALA A 105 2.66 -6.80 13.50
N ILE A 106 2.50 -5.50 13.79
CA ILE A 106 1.17 -4.94 14.12
C ILE A 106 0.24 -4.96 12.91
N HIS A 107 0.76 -4.71 11.71
CA HIS A 107 -0.01 -4.77 10.46
C HIS A 107 -0.48 -6.20 10.15
N ALA A 108 0.38 -7.21 10.37
CA ALA A 108 -0.01 -8.62 10.24
C ALA A 108 -1.17 -9.02 11.17
N ARG A 109 -1.23 -8.47 12.38
CA ARG A 109 -2.34 -8.71 13.31
C ARG A 109 -3.69 -8.17 12.82
N HIS A 110 -3.68 -7.25 11.86
CA HIS A 110 -4.88 -6.64 11.27
C HIS A 110 -5.16 -7.10 9.84
N GLY A 111 -4.48 -8.16 9.37
CA GLY A 111 -4.75 -8.80 8.07
C GLY A 111 -3.83 -8.40 6.92
N THR A 112 -2.93 -7.43 7.11
CA THR A 112 -1.92 -7.07 6.12
C THR A 112 -0.82 -8.12 6.10
N THR A 113 -0.70 -8.84 4.98
CA THR A 113 0.29 -9.92 4.83
C THR A 113 1.54 -9.49 4.09
N SER A 114 1.45 -8.43 3.29
CA SER A 114 2.57 -7.82 2.59
C SER A 114 2.44 -6.30 2.61
N MET A 115 3.56 -5.59 2.61
CA MET A 115 3.56 -4.14 2.67
C MET A 115 4.76 -3.50 1.98
N LEU A 116 4.63 -2.23 1.61
CA LEU A 116 5.77 -1.35 1.40
C LEU A 116 6.01 -0.53 2.67
N ALA A 117 7.26 -0.47 3.10
CA ALA A 117 7.68 0.46 4.15
C ALA A 117 7.78 1.86 3.54
N THR A 118 7.04 2.83 4.06
CA THR A 118 6.95 4.16 3.48
C THR A 118 7.74 5.17 4.30
N THR A 119 8.66 5.86 3.63
CA THR A 119 9.45 6.93 4.24
C THR A 119 8.66 8.23 4.38
N MET A 120 9.24 9.20 5.06
CA MET A 120 8.83 10.61 5.02
C MET A 120 9.98 11.45 4.48
N THR A 121 9.73 12.72 4.18
CA THR A 121 10.79 13.71 3.98
C THR A 121 11.65 13.83 5.24
N SER A 122 12.96 13.78 5.07
CA SER A 122 13.90 13.98 6.16
C SER A 122 15.29 14.37 5.61
N PRO A 123 16.24 14.72 6.49
CA PRO A 123 17.65 14.76 6.13
C PRO A 123 18.10 13.43 5.51
N LEU A 124 19.06 13.49 4.59
CA LEU A 124 19.53 12.32 3.85
C LEU A 124 20.06 11.21 4.76
N SER A 125 20.76 11.55 5.84
CA SER A 125 21.28 10.59 6.82
C SER A 125 20.17 9.71 7.42
N ASP A 126 19.02 10.31 7.68
CA ASP A 126 17.92 9.65 8.38
C ASP A 126 17.14 8.76 7.40
N LEU A 127 16.99 9.21 6.15
CA LEU A 127 16.50 8.38 5.04
C LEU A 127 17.42 7.17 4.84
N GLU A 128 18.73 7.37 4.79
CA GLU A 128 19.70 6.29 4.61
C GLU A 128 19.61 5.25 5.73
N GLN A 129 19.48 5.68 6.98
CA GLN A 129 19.28 4.79 8.13
C GLN A 129 17.97 4.00 8.03
N ALA A 130 16.87 4.64 7.66
CA ALA A 130 15.57 3.99 7.49
C ALA A 130 15.60 2.97 6.34
N LEU A 131 16.18 3.34 5.19
CA LEU A 131 16.32 2.44 4.04
C LEU A 131 17.23 1.27 4.34
N GLU A 132 18.33 1.45 5.07
CA GLU A 132 19.18 0.33 5.48
C GLU A 132 18.38 -0.71 6.28
N ALA A 133 17.60 -0.27 7.26
CA ALA A 133 16.72 -1.13 8.06
C ALA A 133 15.67 -1.86 7.19
N CYS A 134 15.01 -1.13 6.29
CA CYS A 134 14.04 -1.69 5.35
C CYS A 134 14.67 -2.72 4.41
N GLY A 135 15.88 -2.45 3.92
CA GLY A 135 16.64 -3.35 3.05
C GLY A 135 16.94 -4.69 3.74
N HIS A 136 17.30 -4.65 5.03
CA HIS A 136 17.45 -5.87 5.84
C HIS A 136 16.13 -6.63 5.97
N ALA A 137 15.02 -5.94 6.28
CA ALA A 137 13.71 -6.56 6.42
C ALA A 137 13.17 -7.18 5.11
N CYS A 138 13.52 -6.60 3.96
CA CYS A 138 13.18 -7.17 2.65
C CYS A 138 13.90 -8.51 2.39
N ARG A 139 15.16 -8.63 2.82
CA ARG A 139 15.97 -9.83 2.64
C ARG A 139 15.63 -10.92 3.65
N GLN A 140 15.30 -10.53 4.88
CA GLN A 140 15.07 -11.45 5.99
C GLN A 140 13.68 -11.25 6.59
N ARG A 141 12.77 -12.15 6.21
CA ARG A 141 11.42 -12.18 6.79
C ARG A 141 11.48 -12.71 8.23
N ARG A 142 10.87 -12.00 9.17
CA ARG A 142 10.65 -12.50 10.54
C ARG A 142 9.30 -13.21 10.64
N ALA A 143 9.23 -14.25 11.46
CA ALA A 143 7.96 -14.93 11.74
C ALA A 143 7.00 -13.96 12.44
N GLY A 144 5.70 -14.08 12.15
CA GLY A 144 4.67 -13.21 12.75
C GLY A 144 4.63 -11.78 12.18
N THR A 145 5.38 -11.46 11.12
CA THR A 145 5.35 -10.15 10.47
C THR A 145 4.79 -10.22 9.06
N ALA A 146 4.23 -9.10 8.61
CA ALA A 146 3.93 -8.87 7.20
C ALA A 146 5.24 -8.91 6.40
N ARG A 147 5.17 -9.36 5.14
CA ARG A 147 6.31 -9.35 4.24
C ARG A 147 6.57 -7.93 3.76
N VAL A 148 7.73 -7.39 4.09
CA VAL A 148 8.20 -6.11 3.52
C VAL A 148 8.68 -6.38 2.10
N LEU A 149 7.95 -5.90 1.11
CA LEU A 149 8.21 -6.12 -0.32
C LEU A 149 9.27 -5.16 -0.88
N GLY A 150 9.52 -4.07 -0.16
CA GLY A 150 10.36 -2.97 -0.56
C GLY A 150 9.96 -1.69 0.15
N VAL A 151 10.42 -0.59 -0.43
CA VAL A 151 10.18 0.77 0.06
C VAL A 151 9.25 1.52 -0.89
N HIS A 152 8.30 2.25 -0.32
CA HIS A 152 7.65 3.39 -0.96
C HIS A 152 8.41 4.64 -0.51
N LEU A 153 9.13 5.26 -1.43
CA LEU A 153 9.84 6.51 -1.19
C LEU A 153 8.84 7.68 -1.33
N GLU A 154 8.09 7.97 -0.27
CA GLU A 154 7.27 9.18 -0.20
C GLU A 154 8.11 10.32 0.35
N GLY A 155 8.42 11.29 -0.52
CA GLY A 155 9.44 12.31 -0.23
C GLY A 155 10.88 11.82 -0.44
N PRO A 156 11.88 12.73 -0.56
CA PRO A 156 11.78 14.18 -0.46
C PRO A 156 11.39 14.89 -1.76
N TYR A 157 11.08 14.16 -2.84
CA TYR A 157 10.90 14.73 -4.18
C TYR A 157 9.51 15.29 -4.46
N ILE A 158 9.00 16.06 -3.50
CA ILE A 158 7.65 16.62 -3.45
C ILE A 158 7.70 18.15 -3.45
N ASN A 159 6.55 18.81 -3.54
CA ASN A 159 6.48 20.27 -3.52
C ASN A 159 6.52 20.82 -2.06
N PRO A 160 7.47 21.70 -1.70
CA PRO A 160 7.54 22.31 -0.36
C PRO A 160 6.32 23.17 -0.02
N GLY A 161 5.59 23.68 -1.02
CA GLY A 161 4.31 24.37 -0.85
C GLY A 161 3.13 23.44 -0.58
N LYS A 162 3.33 22.11 -0.57
CA LYS A 162 2.28 21.11 -0.36
C LYS A 162 2.73 19.91 0.47
N LEU A 163 3.43 20.18 1.57
CA LEU A 163 3.96 19.15 2.46
C LEU A 163 2.89 18.31 3.17
N GLY A 164 1.75 18.88 3.56
CA GLY A 164 0.80 18.17 4.41
C GLY A 164 1.44 17.83 5.76
N ALA A 165 1.56 16.54 6.09
CA ALA A 165 2.24 16.06 7.30
C ALA A 165 3.76 15.81 7.11
N GLN A 166 4.27 15.97 5.89
CA GLN A 166 5.69 15.79 5.58
C GLN A 166 6.54 16.88 6.27
N PRO A 167 7.63 16.53 6.98
CA PRO A 167 8.62 17.50 7.43
C PRO A 167 9.18 18.37 6.28
N ASP A 168 9.62 19.59 6.58
CA ASP A 168 10.11 20.53 5.55
C ASP A 168 11.55 20.24 5.12
N PHE A 169 11.75 19.08 4.49
CA PHE A 169 13.01 18.62 3.90
C PHE A 169 12.83 18.24 2.43
N ALA A 170 11.84 18.84 1.75
CA ALA A 170 11.61 18.62 0.32
C ALA A 170 12.84 19.05 -0.49
N GLN A 171 13.13 18.29 -1.54
CA GLN A 171 14.28 18.49 -2.41
C GLN A 171 13.92 18.15 -3.84
N GLU A 172 14.61 18.78 -4.80
CA GLU A 172 14.52 18.38 -6.19
C GLU A 172 15.10 16.97 -6.41
N ALA A 173 14.37 16.16 -7.18
CA ALA A 173 14.80 14.85 -7.62
C ALA A 173 15.91 14.94 -8.66
N THR A 174 16.87 14.04 -8.55
CA THR A 174 17.73 13.65 -9.67
C THR A 174 17.83 12.14 -9.71
N LEU A 175 18.07 11.57 -10.89
CA LEU A 175 18.23 10.12 -11.05
C LEU A 175 19.35 9.57 -10.16
N GLN A 176 20.41 10.35 -9.96
CA GLN A 176 21.55 9.98 -9.11
C GLN A 176 21.13 9.89 -7.63
N LYS A 177 20.32 10.84 -7.14
CA LYS A 177 19.80 10.80 -5.77
C LYS A 177 18.88 9.60 -5.55
N VAL A 178 17.97 9.33 -6.50
CA VAL A 178 17.06 8.17 -6.43
C VAL A 178 17.84 6.85 -6.49
N ALA A 179 18.85 6.76 -7.36
CA ALA A 179 19.69 5.57 -7.49
C ALA A 179 20.50 5.29 -6.22
N ARG A 180 21.03 6.33 -5.56
CA ARG A 180 21.72 6.21 -4.26
C ARG A 180 20.84 5.53 -3.22
N LEU A 181 19.59 5.99 -3.06
CA LEU A 181 18.64 5.42 -2.11
C LEU A 181 18.23 3.99 -2.52
N SER A 182 17.97 3.78 -3.81
CA SER A 182 17.57 2.47 -4.36
C SER A 182 18.67 1.39 -4.24
N ALA A 183 19.93 1.78 -4.04
CA ALA A 183 21.01 0.85 -3.77
C ALA A 183 20.96 0.26 -2.34
N MET A 184 20.29 0.93 -1.40
CA MET A 184 20.21 0.51 0.00
C MET A 184 19.05 -0.46 0.26
N ALA A 185 17.91 -0.21 -0.40
CA ALA A 185 16.72 -1.05 -0.33
C ALA A 185 15.98 -1.10 -1.67
N PRO A 186 15.20 -2.17 -1.95
CA PRO A 186 14.36 -2.22 -3.14
C PRO A 186 13.26 -1.15 -3.10
N VAL A 187 13.49 0.01 -3.70
CA VAL A 187 12.45 1.03 -3.89
C VAL A 187 11.51 0.56 -4.99
N LYS A 188 10.24 0.31 -4.63
CA LYS A 188 9.22 -0.22 -5.54
C LYS A 188 8.30 0.87 -6.07
N LEU A 189 8.08 1.88 -5.24
CA LEU A 189 7.18 3.00 -5.48
C LEU A 189 7.86 4.29 -5.03
N ILE A 190 7.67 5.37 -5.77
CA ILE A 190 8.13 6.71 -5.42
C ILE A 190 7.00 7.72 -5.65
N THR A 191 6.80 8.62 -4.69
CA THR A 191 5.85 9.74 -4.83
C THR A 191 6.60 11.00 -5.23
N VAL A 192 6.15 11.66 -6.31
CA VAL A 192 6.81 12.82 -6.91
C VAL A 192 5.80 13.92 -7.22
N ALA A 193 6.19 15.17 -7.00
CA ALA A 193 5.45 16.34 -7.49
C ALA A 193 5.90 16.68 -8.93
N PRO A 194 5.07 16.51 -9.97
CA PRO A 194 5.52 16.56 -11.36
C PRO A 194 5.82 17.97 -11.88
N GLU A 195 5.27 19.01 -11.26
CA GLU A 195 5.42 20.41 -11.66
C GLU A 195 6.78 21.02 -11.29
N ILE A 196 7.56 20.34 -10.45
CA ILE A 196 8.91 20.77 -10.10
C ILE A 196 9.84 20.56 -11.30
N ALA A 197 10.67 21.54 -11.60
CA ALA A 197 11.54 21.53 -12.77
C ALA A 197 12.40 20.25 -12.83
N GLY A 198 12.38 19.58 -13.99
CA GLY A 198 13.12 18.32 -14.22
C GLY A 198 12.43 17.04 -13.72
N HIS A 199 11.35 17.13 -12.93
CA HIS A 199 10.70 15.93 -12.39
C HIS A 199 9.99 15.09 -13.46
N LEU A 200 9.51 15.68 -14.55
CA LEU A 200 8.90 14.90 -15.65
C LEU A 200 9.90 13.94 -16.32
N ASP A 201 11.16 14.34 -16.49
CA ASP A 201 12.21 13.48 -17.02
C ASP A 201 12.56 12.35 -16.04
N VAL A 202 12.53 12.66 -14.74
CA VAL A 202 12.69 11.66 -13.67
C VAL A 202 11.53 10.65 -13.70
N VAL A 203 10.28 11.12 -13.81
CA VAL A 203 9.09 10.25 -13.93
C VAL A 203 9.26 9.29 -15.09
N ARG A 204 9.57 9.80 -16.30
CA ARG A 204 9.79 8.99 -17.49
C ARG A 204 10.85 7.93 -17.28
N THR A 205 12.03 8.33 -16.83
CA THR A 205 13.18 7.42 -16.72
C THR A 205 12.94 6.34 -15.66
N LEU A 206 12.37 6.70 -14.52
CA LEU A 206 12.07 5.74 -13.45
C LEU A 206 10.98 4.76 -13.88
N SER A 207 9.92 5.24 -14.53
CA SER A 207 8.86 4.38 -15.05
C SER A 207 9.36 3.41 -16.12
N GLU A 208 10.22 3.86 -17.05
CA GLU A 208 10.85 3.00 -18.06
C GLU A 208 11.77 1.94 -17.44
N SER A 209 12.38 2.24 -16.29
CA SER A 209 13.19 1.27 -15.52
C SER A 209 12.35 0.25 -14.73
N GLY A 210 11.01 0.38 -14.75
CA GLY A 210 10.08 -0.51 -14.06
C GLY A 210 9.75 -0.12 -12.62
N MET A 211 10.23 1.02 -12.13
CA MET A 211 9.82 1.58 -10.84
C MET A 211 8.42 2.20 -10.97
N ARG A 212 7.54 2.01 -9.98
CA ARG A 212 6.25 2.71 -9.98
C ARG A 212 6.47 4.15 -9.53
N VAL A 213 5.98 5.10 -10.32
CA VAL A 213 5.95 6.52 -9.93
C VAL A 213 4.49 6.90 -9.67
N GLN A 214 4.24 7.62 -8.58
CA GLN A 214 2.94 8.21 -8.28
C GLN A 214 3.03 9.71 -8.06
N ILE A 215 1.93 10.38 -8.34
CA ILE A 215 1.79 11.82 -8.22
C ILE A 215 1.18 12.16 -6.86
N GLY A 216 1.85 12.99 -6.07
CA GLY A 216 1.38 13.39 -4.74
C GLY A 216 2.14 14.61 -4.22
N HIS A 217 1.63 15.21 -3.13
CA HIS A 217 2.27 16.36 -2.47
C HIS A 217 2.65 17.48 -3.45
N THR A 218 1.67 17.93 -4.24
CA THR A 218 1.87 18.72 -5.45
C THR A 218 0.92 19.92 -5.50
N LEU A 219 1.44 21.04 -6.02
CA LEU A 219 0.66 22.22 -6.44
C LEU A 219 0.37 22.22 -7.94
N GLY A 220 0.67 21.12 -8.63
CA GLY A 220 0.54 20.97 -10.06
C GLY A 220 -0.87 21.22 -10.58
N SER A 221 -0.93 21.69 -11.82
CA SER A 221 -2.15 21.87 -12.58
C SER A 221 -2.73 20.53 -13.06
N TYR A 222 -3.87 20.59 -13.74
CA TYR A 222 -4.43 19.43 -14.42
C TYR A 222 -3.49 18.95 -15.53
N GLU A 223 -2.92 19.89 -16.29
CA GLU A 223 -2.01 19.63 -17.40
C GLU A 223 -0.70 18.98 -16.94
N ASP A 224 -0.18 19.34 -15.77
CA ASP A 224 1.00 18.69 -15.18
C ASP A 224 0.70 17.22 -14.84
N GLY A 225 -0.48 16.95 -14.28
CA GLY A 225 -0.92 15.59 -13.97
C GLY A 225 -1.10 14.73 -15.22
N VAL A 226 -1.70 15.28 -16.28
CA VAL A 226 -1.85 14.59 -17.57
C VAL A 226 -0.48 14.30 -18.18
N GLN A 227 0.42 15.28 -18.22
CA GLN A 227 1.78 15.09 -18.73
C GLN A 227 2.54 14.03 -17.93
N ALA A 228 2.43 14.02 -16.60
CA ALA A 228 3.07 13.01 -15.77
C ALA A 228 2.56 11.58 -16.09
N LEU A 229 1.25 11.41 -16.31
CA LEU A 229 0.68 10.13 -16.75
C LEU A 229 1.20 9.72 -18.14
N GLU A 230 1.32 10.67 -19.09
CA GLU A 230 1.90 10.42 -20.42
C GLU A 230 3.40 10.04 -20.33
N HIS A 231 4.10 10.55 -19.32
CA HIS A 231 5.48 10.17 -19.00
C HIS A 231 5.56 8.86 -18.18
N GLY A 232 4.44 8.16 -17.99
CA GLY A 232 4.42 6.83 -17.38
C GLY A 232 4.22 6.83 -15.87
N ALA A 233 3.80 7.95 -15.25
CA ALA A 233 3.29 7.89 -13.87
C ALA A 233 2.16 6.86 -13.79
N SER A 234 2.21 6.04 -12.75
CA SER A 234 1.36 4.86 -12.60
C SER A 234 0.05 5.14 -11.85
N GLY A 235 -0.07 6.29 -11.20
CA GLY A 235 -1.26 6.69 -10.44
C GLY A 235 -1.00 7.89 -9.53
N PHE A 236 -1.84 8.04 -8.52
CA PHE A 236 -1.81 9.15 -7.57
C PHE A 236 -1.74 8.62 -6.14
N THR A 237 -0.93 9.28 -5.32
CA THR A 237 -0.76 9.01 -3.90
C THR A 237 -1.94 9.62 -3.13
N HIS A 238 -2.51 8.86 -2.18
CA HIS A 238 -3.63 9.22 -1.28
C HIS A 238 -4.61 10.27 -1.81
N LEU A 239 -5.32 9.94 -2.90
CA LEU A 239 -6.22 10.83 -3.66
C LEU A 239 -6.99 11.82 -2.79
N PHE A 240 -7.05 13.07 -3.27
CA PHE A 240 -7.60 14.27 -2.62
C PHE A 240 -6.68 14.94 -1.61
N ASN A 241 -5.76 14.20 -0.97
CA ASN A 241 -4.89 14.74 0.07
C ASN A 241 -3.62 15.34 -0.54
N ALA A 242 -3.14 16.43 0.05
CA ALA A 242 -1.90 17.12 -0.38
C ALA A 242 -1.78 17.36 -1.91
N MET A 243 -2.89 17.69 -2.58
CA MET A 243 -2.91 18.00 -4.01
C MET A 243 -3.85 19.18 -4.34
N THR A 244 -3.82 19.70 -5.57
CA THR A 244 -4.76 20.73 -6.02
C THR A 244 -6.16 20.15 -6.25
N GLY A 245 -7.18 20.81 -5.70
CA GLY A 245 -8.56 20.36 -5.75
C GLY A 245 -9.23 20.54 -7.11
N PHE A 246 -10.46 20.03 -7.23
CA PHE A 246 -11.25 20.10 -8.46
C PHE A 246 -12.11 21.36 -8.54
N GLN A 247 -11.92 22.15 -9.60
CA GLN A 247 -12.81 23.26 -9.96
C GLN A 247 -13.19 23.19 -11.45
N ALA A 248 -14.37 23.70 -11.82
CA ALA A 248 -14.91 23.54 -13.18
C ALA A 248 -14.03 24.14 -14.29
N ARG A 249 -13.27 25.20 -14.00
CA ARG A 249 -12.36 25.87 -14.96
C ARG A 249 -10.87 25.62 -14.68
N ALA A 250 -10.56 24.96 -13.57
CA ALA A 250 -9.22 24.62 -13.13
C ALA A 250 -9.30 23.27 -12.40
N PRO A 251 -9.36 22.14 -13.13
CA PRO A 251 -9.66 20.84 -12.54
C PRO A 251 -8.59 20.34 -11.55
N GLY A 252 -7.37 20.89 -11.63
CA GLY A 252 -6.27 20.52 -10.76
C GLY A 252 -5.90 19.03 -10.86
N MET A 253 -5.11 18.58 -9.90
CA MET A 253 -4.59 17.22 -9.83
C MET A 253 -5.70 16.22 -9.52
N VAL A 254 -6.68 16.59 -8.68
CA VAL A 254 -7.89 15.78 -8.46
C VAL A 254 -8.65 15.57 -9.76
N GLY A 255 -8.78 16.60 -10.59
CA GLY A 255 -9.41 16.49 -11.91
C GLY A 255 -8.63 15.59 -12.86
N ALA A 256 -7.30 15.67 -12.86
CA ALA A 256 -6.45 14.80 -13.67
C ALA A 256 -6.63 13.33 -13.26
N ALA A 257 -6.64 13.07 -11.94
CA ALA A 257 -6.86 11.73 -11.41
C ALA A 257 -8.23 11.17 -11.78
N LEU A 258 -9.31 11.92 -11.53
CA LEU A 258 -10.67 11.45 -11.81
C LEU A 258 -10.94 11.28 -13.31
N ALA A 259 -10.30 12.07 -14.18
CA ALA A 259 -10.51 11.97 -15.62
C ALA A 259 -9.66 10.88 -16.29
N HIS A 260 -8.44 10.62 -15.80
CA HIS A 260 -7.44 9.84 -16.54
C HIS A 260 -6.79 8.69 -15.77
N ALA A 261 -6.88 8.66 -14.44
CA ALA A 261 -6.19 7.64 -13.67
C ALA A 261 -6.76 6.25 -13.91
N ARG A 262 -5.86 5.28 -14.13
CA ARG A 262 -6.22 3.86 -14.07
C ARG A 262 -6.11 3.31 -12.65
N TYR A 263 -5.17 3.82 -11.88
CA TYR A 263 -4.90 3.47 -10.49
C TYR A 263 -4.78 4.72 -9.64
N SER A 264 -5.23 4.64 -8.39
CA SER A 264 -5.01 5.67 -7.40
C SER A 264 -5.17 5.08 -6.02
N GLU A 265 -4.33 5.55 -5.10
CA GLU A 265 -4.48 5.29 -3.67
C GLU A 265 -5.63 6.11 -3.09
N LEU A 266 -6.30 5.59 -2.07
CA LEU A 266 -7.29 6.31 -1.28
C LEU A 266 -7.22 5.84 0.18
N ILE A 267 -7.43 6.77 1.12
CA ILE A 267 -7.53 6.47 2.55
C ILE A 267 -9.02 6.44 2.95
N PRO A 268 -9.65 5.25 3.14
CA PRO A 268 -11.09 5.13 3.33
C PRO A 268 -11.51 5.21 4.82
N ASP A 269 -10.81 6.00 5.64
CA ASP A 269 -11.07 6.11 7.09
C ASP A 269 -12.21 7.05 7.47
N LEU A 270 -12.81 7.70 6.46
CA LEU A 270 -13.88 8.70 6.59
C LEU A 270 -13.47 10.01 7.27
N LEU A 271 -12.19 10.17 7.60
CA LEU A 271 -11.59 11.40 8.14
C LEU A 271 -10.83 12.14 7.04
N HIS A 272 -9.96 11.45 6.31
CA HIS A 272 -9.21 11.99 5.18
C HIS A 272 -10.13 12.27 3.99
N VAL A 273 -11.08 11.36 3.73
CA VAL A 273 -11.93 11.45 2.55
C VAL A 273 -13.40 11.25 2.91
N HIS A 274 -14.21 12.26 2.59
CA HIS A 274 -15.66 12.20 2.78
C HIS A 274 -16.28 11.03 1.98
N PRO A 275 -17.29 10.29 2.51
CA PRO A 275 -17.89 9.15 1.81
C PRO A 275 -18.41 9.46 0.40
N GLY A 276 -18.87 10.69 0.17
CA GLY A 276 -19.26 11.16 -1.16
C GLY A 276 -18.11 11.18 -2.16
N ALA A 277 -16.92 11.63 -1.74
CA ALA A 277 -15.72 11.68 -2.57
C ALA A 277 -15.17 10.28 -2.86
N ILE A 278 -15.20 9.37 -1.88
CA ILE A 278 -14.88 7.94 -2.08
C ILE A 278 -15.78 7.35 -3.18
N LYS A 279 -17.10 7.59 -3.10
CA LYS A 279 -18.05 7.12 -4.13
C LYS A 279 -17.81 7.75 -5.50
N THR A 280 -17.33 8.99 -5.57
CA THR A 280 -16.95 9.63 -6.83
C THR A 280 -15.73 8.95 -7.42
N ALA A 281 -14.67 8.77 -6.62
CA ALA A 281 -13.45 8.09 -7.05
C ALA A 281 -13.72 6.66 -7.53
N LEU A 282 -14.55 5.88 -6.81
CA LEU A 282 -14.93 4.52 -7.19
C LEU A 282 -15.65 4.43 -8.55
N ARG A 283 -16.36 5.49 -8.96
CA ARG A 283 -17.02 5.53 -10.28
C ARG A 283 -16.08 5.96 -11.39
N ALA A 284 -15.08 6.75 -11.06
CA ALA A 284 -14.18 7.39 -12.01
C ALA A 284 -12.92 6.55 -12.28
N ILE A 285 -12.34 5.95 -11.25
CA ILE A 285 -11.03 5.31 -11.29
C ILE A 285 -11.19 3.78 -11.23
N PRO A 286 -10.87 3.04 -12.32
CA PRO A 286 -11.17 1.60 -12.41
C PRO A 286 -10.47 0.72 -11.38
N ARG A 287 -9.26 1.11 -10.96
CA ARG A 287 -8.43 0.38 -9.99
C ARG A 287 -8.05 1.30 -8.83
N LEU A 288 -9.06 1.95 -8.26
CA LEU A 288 -8.93 2.63 -6.97
C LEU A 288 -8.62 1.59 -5.89
N TYR A 289 -7.65 1.87 -5.02
CA TYR A 289 -7.26 0.95 -3.95
C TYR A 289 -6.91 1.69 -2.66
#